data_AF-A0A2V3UJA4-F1
#
_entry.id   AF-A0A2V3UJA4-F1
#
_cell.length_a   1.000
_cell.length_b   1.000
_cell.length_c   1.000
_cell.angle_alpha   90.00
_cell.angle_beta   90.00
_cell.angle_gamma   90.00
#
_symmetry.space_group_name_H-M   'P 1'
#
loop_
_entity.id
_entity.type
_entity.pdbx_description
1 polymer ?
#
loop_
_entity_poly.entity_id
_entity_poly.type
_entity_poly.pdbx_seq_one_letter_code
_entity_poly.pdbx_strand_id
1 'polypeptide(L)'
;MNTPDSKLAEYYAKFFCANILRNIYENCEKTRAVDRETAINRIAKFCKIDRSAATDLCEKGVKFLQSARLTMNFDLSNFDFSRLAKTEGRIINCLERGCKPQEPQGYVFGRARLEENLFHMEDLFRSLPFGQCGRYESTDTPGIRSRGFHPFSRPIYCALDVLSGANGAAATYGYSFLVFKDYVKAICTYAPVDTMATDLIGRSSVAFDKLATFYHMERLIANMQNDRLGYDCFGSFIAKFAGKDVTPHRNYGRGGRNNYIDVQLHGQPYINRDVDQIYLSRYEADILSRKISSKNFESIMKSVEDINKSARRKIIVLI
;
A
#
# COMPACT_ATOMS: atom_id res chain seq x y z
N MET A 1 26.34 -19.09 -8.53
CA MET A 1 26.28 -18.06 -7.47
C MET A 1 25.53 -18.64 -6.29
N ASN A 2 26.16 -18.76 -5.13
CA ASN A 2 25.49 -19.26 -3.93
C ASN A 2 24.37 -18.29 -3.54
N THR A 3 23.15 -18.81 -3.45
CA THR A 3 21.99 -18.13 -2.87
C THR A 3 22.38 -17.68 -1.46
N PRO A 4 22.21 -16.40 -1.08
CA PRO A 4 22.45 -15.98 0.29
C PRO A 4 21.63 -16.85 1.25
N ASP A 5 22.19 -17.16 2.43
CA ASP A 5 21.42 -17.73 3.53
C ASP A 5 20.18 -16.85 3.77
N SER A 6 19.00 -17.48 3.82
CA SER A 6 17.70 -16.84 4.03
C SER A 6 17.71 -15.79 5.16
N LYS A 7 18.43 -16.05 6.25
CA LYS A 7 18.56 -15.13 7.39
C LYS A 7 19.32 -13.86 7.05
N LEU A 8 20.37 -13.98 6.24
CA LEU A 8 21.17 -12.85 5.78
C LEU A 8 20.37 -11.97 4.81
N ALA A 9 19.54 -12.57 3.95
CA ALA A 9 18.65 -11.86 3.05
C ALA A 9 17.58 -11.04 3.81
N GLU A 10 17.00 -11.59 4.88
CA GLU A 10 16.06 -10.86 5.73
C GLU A 10 16.71 -9.69 6.48
N TYR A 11 17.95 -9.86 6.93
CA TYR A 11 18.70 -8.78 7.60
C TYR A 11 18.92 -7.59 6.66
N TYR A 12 19.40 -7.83 5.43
CA TYR A 12 19.59 -6.76 4.45
C TYR A 12 18.29 -6.07 4.06
N ALA A 13 17.20 -6.83 3.94
CA ALA A 13 15.89 -6.26 3.66
C ALA A 13 15.41 -5.31 4.75
N LYS A 14 15.58 -5.67 6.04
CA LYS A 14 15.25 -4.77 7.16
C LYS A 14 16.08 -3.49 7.11
N PHE A 15 17.38 -3.61 6.88
CA PHE A 15 18.27 -2.47 6.75
C PHE A 15 17.86 -1.56 5.59
N PHE A 16 17.54 -2.15 4.44
CA PHE A 16 17.11 -1.43 3.25
C PHE A 16 15.80 -0.65 3.48
N CYS A 17 14.78 -1.32 3.99
CA CYS A 17 13.49 -0.71 4.35
C CYS A 17 13.65 0.43 5.37
N ALA A 18 14.49 0.24 6.39
CA ALA A 18 14.76 1.27 7.40
C ALA A 18 15.42 2.52 6.81
N ASN A 19 16.35 2.36 5.86
CA ASN A 19 16.99 3.49 5.19
C ASN A 19 16.02 4.29 4.33
N ILE A 20 15.13 3.62 3.58
CA ILE A 20 14.10 4.29 2.79
C ILE A 20 13.15 5.08 3.69
N LEU A 21 12.62 4.44 4.74
CA LEU A 21 11.73 5.09 5.69
C LEU A 21 12.39 6.31 6.34
N ARG A 22 13.65 6.18 6.77
CA ARG A 22 14.40 7.29 7.37
C ARG A 22 14.61 8.44 6.38
N ASN A 23 15.00 8.15 5.14
CA ASN A 23 15.21 9.19 4.12
C ASN A 23 13.93 10.00 3.87
N ILE A 24 12.79 9.33 3.76
CA ILE A 24 11.50 9.99 3.55
C ILE A 24 11.07 10.76 4.81
N TYR A 25 11.31 10.21 6.00
CA TYR A 25 11.05 10.89 7.27
C TYR A 25 11.85 12.19 7.38
N GLU A 26 13.16 12.14 7.14
CA GLU A 26 14.03 13.33 7.17
C GLU A 26 13.60 14.38 6.14
N ASN A 27 13.17 13.95 4.95
CA ASN A 27 12.59 14.86 3.97
C ASN A 27 11.29 15.50 4.45
N CYS A 28 10.41 14.75 5.13
CA CYS A 28 9.19 15.29 5.72
C CYS A 28 9.47 16.29 6.85
N GLU A 29 10.41 15.99 7.75
CA GLU A 29 10.75 16.89 8.85
C GLU A 29 11.30 18.23 8.34
N LYS A 30 12.14 18.21 7.29
CA LYS A 30 12.70 19.43 6.68
C LYS A 30 11.64 20.42 6.18
N THR A 31 10.51 19.92 5.67
CA THR A 31 9.44 20.78 5.12
C THR A 31 8.18 20.79 5.97
N ARG A 32 8.21 20.23 7.19
CA ARG A 32 7.02 20.01 8.02
C ARG A 32 6.15 21.26 8.19
N ALA A 33 6.76 22.42 8.45
CA ALA A 33 6.05 23.68 8.59
C ALA A 33 5.39 24.11 7.25
N VAL A 34 6.10 23.96 6.14
CA VAL A 34 5.60 24.29 4.79
C VAL A 34 4.45 23.36 4.38
N ASP A 35 4.56 22.07 4.68
CA ASP A 35 3.53 21.08 4.39
C ASP A 35 2.25 21.36 5.18
N ARG A 36 2.39 21.67 6.48
CA ARG A 36 1.27 22.07 7.34
C ARG A 36 0.58 23.33 6.84
N GLU A 37 1.35 24.37 6.50
CA GLU A 37 0.80 25.61 5.95
C GLU A 37 0.08 25.40 4.62
N THR A 38 0.69 24.61 3.72
CA THR A 38 0.08 24.26 2.43
C THR A 38 -1.24 23.51 2.62
N ALA A 39 -1.28 22.53 3.54
CA ALA A 39 -2.49 21.77 3.85
C ALA A 39 -3.61 22.66 4.39
N ILE A 40 -3.30 23.54 5.36
CA ILE A 40 -4.28 24.47 5.96
C ILE A 40 -4.81 25.44 4.90
N ASN A 41 -3.94 26.08 4.12
CA ASN A 41 -4.34 27.02 3.07
C ASN A 41 -5.19 26.34 2.00
N ARG A 42 -4.86 25.10 1.65
CA ARG A 42 -5.64 24.29 0.72
C ARG A 42 -7.05 24.03 1.26
N ILE A 43 -7.17 23.60 2.51
CA ILE A 43 -8.47 23.35 3.18
C ILE A 43 -9.30 24.65 3.23
N ALA A 44 -8.69 25.76 3.68
CA ALA A 44 -9.34 27.05 3.78
C ALA A 44 -9.93 27.48 2.42
N LYS A 45 -9.12 27.39 1.36
CA LYS A 45 -9.53 27.73 -0.01
C LYS A 45 -10.64 26.81 -0.52
N PHE A 46 -10.53 25.50 -0.31
CA PHE A 46 -11.51 24.53 -0.79
C PHE A 46 -12.86 24.68 -0.08
N CYS A 47 -12.84 24.81 1.25
CA CYS A 47 -14.05 24.88 2.06
C CYS A 47 -14.63 26.30 2.18
N LYS A 48 -13.89 27.33 1.76
CA LYS A 48 -14.21 28.75 1.95
C LYS A 48 -14.44 29.10 3.43
N ILE A 49 -13.55 28.62 4.29
CA ILE A 49 -13.57 28.85 5.73
C ILE A 49 -12.35 29.66 6.15
N ASP A 50 -12.41 30.28 7.32
CA ASP A 50 -11.26 31.00 7.88
C ASP A 50 -10.11 30.04 8.24
N ARG A 51 -8.96 30.63 8.53
CA ARG A 51 -7.73 29.91 8.83
C ARG A 51 -7.79 29.10 10.13
N SER A 52 -8.54 29.56 11.13
CA SER A 52 -8.69 28.84 12.40
C SER A 52 -9.48 27.56 12.17
N ALA A 53 -10.64 27.66 11.51
CA ALA A 53 -11.47 26.52 11.16
C ALA A 53 -10.75 25.53 10.23
N ALA A 54 -9.94 26.03 9.29
CA ALA A 54 -9.12 25.18 8.43
C ALA A 54 -8.01 24.44 9.19
N THR A 55 -7.42 25.08 10.21
CA THR A 55 -6.43 24.45 11.09
C THR A 55 -7.05 23.30 11.87
N ASP A 56 -8.20 23.54 12.51
CA ASP A 56 -8.93 22.50 13.25
C ASP A 56 -9.31 21.32 12.35
N LEU A 57 -9.76 21.60 11.13
CA LEU A 57 -10.13 20.56 10.17
C LEU A 57 -8.90 19.79 9.64
N CYS A 58 -7.76 20.47 9.49
CA CYS A 58 -6.48 19.82 9.16
C CYS A 58 -6.07 18.82 10.25
N GLU A 59 -6.14 19.22 11.52
CA GLU A 59 -5.80 18.35 12.65
C GLU A 59 -6.74 17.15 12.78
N LYS A 60 -8.05 17.36 12.54
CA LYS A 60 -9.02 16.26 12.43
C LYS A 60 -8.68 15.34 11.26
N GLY A 61 -8.26 15.89 10.13
CA GLY A 61 -7.83 15.13 8.96
C GLY A 61 -6.62 14.26 9.22
N VAL A 62 -5.58 14.80 9.88
CA VAL A 62 -4.40 14.03 10.31
C VAL A 62 -4.82 12.86 11.20
N LYS A 63 -5.64 13.11 12.24
CA LYS A 63 -6.13 12.07 13.14
C LYS A 63 -6.96 11.01 12.40
N PHE A 64 -7.81 11.43 11.47
CA PHE A 64 -8.61 10.53 10.65
C PHE A 64 -7.72 9.64 9.76
N LEU A 65 -6.73 10.22 9.09
CA LEU A 65 -5.80 9.46 8.24
C LEU A 65 -5.00 8.45 9.07
N GLN A 66 -4.58 8.81 10.28
CA GLN A 66 -3.88 7.90 11.19
C GLN A 66 -4.77 6.75 11.68
N SER A 67 -6.08 6.98 11.85
CA SER A 67 -7.02 5.95 12.30
C SER A 67 -7.65 5.12 11.17
N ALA A 68 -7.66 5.62 9.92
CA ALA A 68 -8.23 4.93 8.77
C ALA A 68 -7.62 3.53 8.56
N ARG A 69 -8.42 2.58 8.04
CA ARG A 69 -7.98 1.19 7.89
C ARG A 69 -6.85 1.10 6.86
N LEU A 70 -5.76 0.44 7.20
CA LEU A 70 -4.74 0.06 6.22
C LEU A 70 -5.15 -1.27 5.59
N THR A 71 -5.41 -1.27 4.29
CA THR A 71 -5.97 -2.43 3.58
C THR A 71 -5.05 -2.94 2.48
N MET A 72 -5.05 -4.25 2.22
CA MET A 72 -4.42 -4.84 1.04
C MET A 72 -5.41 -5.73 0.33
N ASN A 73 -5.86 -5.28 -0.83
CA ASN A 73 -6.76 -6.00 -1.71
C ASN A 73 -6.07 -7.17 -2.39
N PHE A 74 -6.83 -8.24 -2.62
CA PHE A 74 -6.38 -9.40 -3.38
C PHE A 74 -7.57 -10.12 -4.03
N ASP A 75 -7.33 -10.70 -5.19
CA ASP A 75 -8.26 -11.63 -5.82
C ASP A 75 -8.12 -13.00 -5.16
N LEU A 76 -9.24 -13.56 -4.69
CA LEU A 76 -9.29 -14.86 -4.03
C LEU A 76 -8.68 -15.99 -4.88
N SER A 77 -8.83 -15.95 -6.21
CA SER A 77 -8.26 -16.94 -7.13
C SER A 77 -6.72 -16.86 -7.22
N ASN A 78 -6.14 -15.72 -6.82
CA ASN A 78 -4.71 -15.47 -6.83
C ASN A 78 -4.06 -15.53 -5.45
N PHE A 79 -4.86 -15.71 -4.40
CA PHE A 79 -4.37 -15.78 -3.04
C PHE A 79 -4.07 -17.23 -2.64
N ASP A 80 -2.78 -17.57 -2.53
CA ASP A 80 -2.33 -18.91 -2.21
C ASP A 80 -2.35 -19.17 -0.70
N PHE A 81 -3.51 -19.56 -0.18
CA PHE A 81 -3.69 -19.95 1.22
C PHE A 81 -2.81 -21.16 1.62
N SER A 82 -2.50 -22.04 0.67
CA SER A 82 -1.67 -23.22 0.95
C SER A 82 -0.22 -22.85 1.23
N ARG A 83 0.33 -21.92 0.45
CA ARG A 83 1.67 -21.36 0.69
C ARG A 83 1.68 -20.52 1.95
N LEU A 84 0.61 -19.79 2.23
CA LEU A 84 0.48 -19.02 3.47
C LEU A 84 0.59 -19.92 4.71
N ALA A 85 -0.07 -21.09 4.70
CA ALA A 85 0.06 -22.08 5.78
C ALA A 85 1.50 -22.63 5.89
N LYS A 86 2.16 -22.91 4.75
CA LYS A 86 3.55 -23.41 4.70
C LYS A 86 4.60 -22.39 5.12
N THR A 87 4.31 -21.10 4.97
CA THR A 87 5.22 -20.00 5.33
C THR A 87 4.83 -19.33 6.64
N GLU A 88 4.17 -20.06 7.56
CA GLU A 88 3.80 -19.57 8.89
C GLU A 88 3.00 -18.25 8.87
N GLY A 89 2.17 -18.05 7.84
CA GLY A 89 1.38 -16.85 7.67
C GLY A 89 2.10 -15.68 7.00
N ARG A 90 3.30 -15.85 6.46
CA ARG A 90 4.03 -14.80 5.74
C ARG A 90 3.25 -14.30 4.51
N ILE A 91 3.03 -12.99 4.41
CA ILE A 91 2.37 -12.37 3.24
C ILE A 91 3.42 -12.16 2.15
N ILE A 92 3.23 -12.83 1.02
CA ILE A 92 4.24 -12.89 -0.02
C ILE A 92 4.05 -11.76 -1.03
N ASN A 93 5.14 -11.02 -1.28
CA ASN A 93 5.21 -9.98 -2.32
C ASN A 93 4.92 -10.61 -3.71
N CYS A 94 4.16 -9.92 -4.56
CA CYS A 94 3.79 -10.42 -5.89
C CYS A 94 5.01 -10.85 -6.74
N LEU A 95 6.19 -10.23 -6.57
CA LEU A 95 7.39 -10.62 -7.31
C LEU A 95 8.01 -11.96 -6.88
N GLU A 96 7.74 -12.41 -5.65
CA GLU A 96 8.12 -13.73 -5.14
C GLU A 96 7.06 -14.80 -5.48
N ARG A 97 5.87 -14.40 -5.94
CA ARG A 97 4.84 -15.34 -6.42
C ARG A 97 5.18 -15.94 -7.78
N GLY A 98 6.17 -15.37 -8.47
CA GLY A 98 6.51 -15.74 -9.85
C GLY A 98 5.40 -15.22 -10.76
N CYS A 99 5.66 -14.11 -11.46
CA CYS A 99 4.70 -13.39 -12.29
C CYS A 99 3.80 -14.38 -13.03
N LYS A 100 2.52 -14.47 -12.67
CA LYS A 100 1.64 -15.42 -13.34
C LYS A 100 1.52 -15.01 -14.81
N PRO A 101 1.36 -15.93 -15.77
CA PRO A 101 1.22 -15.61 -17.20
C PRO A 101 0.07 -14.64 -17.53
N GLN A 102 -0.86 -14.44 -16.59
CA GLN A 102 -2.05 -13.60 -16.71
C GLN A 102 -1.88 -12.24 -16.00
N GLU A 103 -0.81 -12.01 -15.25
CA GLU A 103 -0.53 -10.69 -14.69
C GLU A 103 -0.19 -9.72 -15.82
N PRO A 104 -0.76 -8.51 -15.86
CA PRO A 104 -0.46 -7.55 -16.91
C PRO A 104 1.05 -7.35 -16.97
N GLN A 105 1.65 -7.63 -18.13
CA GLN A 105 3.09 -7.50 -18.31
C GLN A 105 3.59 -6.11 -17.84
N GLY A 106 2.80 -5.05 -18.05
CA GLY A 106 3.08 -3.69 -17.59
C GLY A 106 3.21 -3.48 -16.07
N TYR A 107 2.64 -4.34 -15.22
CA TYR A 107 2.74 -4.19 -13.74
C TYR A 107 4.16 -4.50 -13.21
N VAL A 108 4.92 -5.30 -13.94
CA VAL A 108 6.31 -5.65 -13.61
C VAL A 108 7.29 -4.82 -14.45
N PHE A 109 6.97 -4.55 -15.72
CA PHE A 109 7.76 -3.70 -16.60
C PHE A 109 7.73 -2.23 -16.12
N GLY A 110 8.84 -1.77 -15.55
CA GLY A 110 9.00 -0.36 -15.12
C GLY A 110 8.84 -0.14 -13.62
N ARG A 111 8.32 -1.11 -12.85
CA ARG A 111 8.17 -0.98 -11.39
C ARG A 111 9.50 -0.80 -10.66
N ALA A 112 10.56 -1.49 -11.08
CA ALA A 112 11.88 -1.33 -10.49
C ALA A 112 12.34 0.14 -10.62
N ARG A 113 12.37 0.67 -11.84
CA ARG A 113 12.68 2.08 -12.11
C ARG A 113 11.75 3.05 -11.38
N LEU A 114 10.47 2.71 -11.26
CA LEU A 114 9.51 3.52 -10.53
C LEU A 114 9.86 3.58 -9.04
N GLU A 115 10.10 2.44 -8.40
CA GLU A 115 10.51 2.36 -6.99
C GLU A 115 11.86 3.05 -6.76
N GLU A 116 12.82 2.89 -7.68
CA GLU A 116 14.11 3.57 -7.63
C GLU A 116 13.95 5.10 -7.61
N ASN A 117 13.11 5.63 -8.50
CA ASN A 117 12.79 7.05 -8.56
C ASN A 117 11.92 7.51 -7.38
N LEU A 118 10.93 6.73 -6.99
CA LEU A 118 9.97 7.08 -5.94
C LEU A 118 10.65 7.17 -4.58
N PHE A 119 11.64 6.30 -4.32
CA PHE A 119 12.34 6.21 -3.04
C PHE A 119 13.74 6.82 -3.06
N HIS A 120 14.14 7.47 -4.17
CA HIS A 120 15.49 8.01 -4.39
C HIS A 120 16.58 6.98 -4.05
N MET A 121 16.40 5.73 -4.50
CA MET A 121 17.31 4.63 -4.14
C MET A 121 18.71 4.85 -4.69
N GLU A 122 18.82 5.48 -5.87
CA GLU A 122 20.12 5.76 -6.48
C GLU A 122 20.97 6.64 -5.56
N ASP A 123 20.46 7.78 -5.10
CA ASP A 123 21.19 8.66 -4.20
C ASP A 123 21.41 8.04 -2.82
N LEU A 124 20.42 7.31 -2.31
CA LEU A 124 20.45 6.74 -0.97
C LEU A 124 21.49 5.61 -0.83
N PHE A 125 21.66 4.79 -1.87
CA PHE A 125 22.48 3.58 -1.80
C PHE A 125 23.78 3.65 -2.62
N ARG A 126 24.00 4.71 -3.43
CA ARG A 126 25.22 4.87 -4.26
C ARG A 126 26.52 4.82 -3.46
N SER A 127 26.54 5.37 -2.24
CA SER A 127 27.73 5.46 -1.40
C SER A 127 27.84 4.36 -0.34
N LEU A 128 26.84 3.48 -0.23
CA LEU A 128 26.82 2.45 0.80
C LEU A 128 27.59 1.20 0.34
N PRO A 129 28.37 0.55 1.22
CA PRO A 129 29.14 -0.63 0.85
C PRO A 129 28.24 -1.73 0.28
N PHE A 130 28.63 -2.28 -0.88
CA PHE A 130 27.88 -3.31 -1.64
C PHE A 130 27.43 -4.50 -0.77
N GLY A 131 28.25 -4.88 0.22
CA GLY A 131 27.96 -5.94 1.17
C GLY A 131 26.91 -5.60 2.24
N GLN A 132 26.56 -4.33 2.48
CA GLN A 132 25.61 -3.92 3.53
C GLN A 132 24.18 -3.69 3.02
N CYS A 133 24.00 -3.49 1.71
CA CYS A 133 22.69 -3.21 1.11
C CYS A 133 22.09 -4.40 0.37
N GLY A 134 22.72 -5.57 0.48
CA GLY A 134 22.21 -6.79 -0.12
C GLY A 134 22.12 -6.73 -1.65
N ARG A 135 23.06 -6.03 -2.32
CA ARG A 135 23.19 -5.95 -3.80
C ARG A 135 22.13 -5.09 -4.53
N TYR A 136 21.84 -3.87 -4.06
CA TYR A 136 21.19 -2.91 -4.95
C TYR A 136 22.17 -2.50 -6.06
N GLU A 137 21.87 -2.89 -7.30
CA GLU A 137 22.56 -2.42 -8.52
C GLU A 137 21.54 -1.66 -9.36
N SER A 138 21.74 -0.36 -9.57
CA SER A 138 20.95 0.39 -10.54
C SER A 138 21.09 -0.28 -11.91
N THR A 139 19.97 -0.54 -12.59
CA THR A 139 20.00 -1.05 -13.96
C THR A 139 19.36 -0.04 -14.89
N ASP A 140 20.13 0.44 -15.87
CA ASP A 140 19.64 1.39 -16.86
C ASP A 140 18.60 0.78 -17.82
N THR A 141 18.38 -0.54 -17.77
CA THR A 141 17.45 -1.25 -18.65
C THR A 141 16.07 -1.38 -17.99
N PRO A 142 15.03 -0.70 -18.51
CA PRO A 142 13.67 -0.82 -17.99
C PRO A 142 13.19 -2.28 -18.00
N GLY A 143 12.67 -2.75 -16.86
CA GLY A 143 12.10 -4.09 -16.73
C GLY A 143 13.08 -5.20 -16.37
N ILE A 144 14.39 -4.94 -16.35
CA ILE A 144 15.33 -5.87 -15.74
C ILE A 144 15.24 -5.73 -14.22
N ARG A 145 15.05 -6.85 -13.52
CA ARG A 145 15.17 -6.87 -12.06
C ARG A 145 16.63 -6.52 -11.73
N SER A 146 16.85 -5.47 -10.94
CA SER A 146 18.16 -5.22 -10.34
C SER A 146 18.67 -6.55 -9.77
N ARG A 147 19.83 -7.02 -10.26
CA ARG A 147 20.26 -8.42 -10.16
C ARG A 147 20.45 -8.90 -8.73
N GLY A 148 20.46 -7.98 -7.78
CA GLY A 148 20.55 -8.26 -6.37
C GLY A 148 19.39 -7.76 -5.51
N PHE A 149 18.33 -7.22 -6.11
CA PHE A 149 17.16 -6.74 -5.36
C PHE A 149 16.37 -7.93 -4.77
N HIS A 150 16.53 -8.17 -3.47
CA HIS A 150 15.80 -9.24 -2.79
C HIS A 150 14.30 -8.88 -2.66
N PRO A 151 13.36 -9.83 -2.85
CA PRO A 151 11.92 -9.56 -2.70
C PRO A 151 11.52 -8.97 -1.33
N PHE A 152 12.26 -9.32 -0.27
CA PHE A 152 12.04 -8.77 1.07
C PHE A 152 12.36 -7.28 1.20
N SER A 153 13.21 -6.75 0.33
CA SER A 153 13.59 -5.32 0.29
C SER A 153 12.56 -4.47 -0.46
N ARG A 154 11.58 -5.10 -1.12
CA ARG A 154 10.52 -4.43 -1.87
C ARG A 154 9.36 -4.12 -0.93
N PRO A 155 8.76 -2.93 -1.01
CA PRO A 155 7.56 -2.68 -0.23
C PRO A 155 6.39 -3.54 -0.74
N ILE A 156 5.48 -3.85 0.18
CA ILE A 156 4.17 -4.42 -0.12
C ILE A 156 3.18 -3.27 -0.29
N TYR A 157 2.46 -3.28 -1.41
CA TYR A 157 1.55 -2.22 -1.76
C TYR A 157 0.17 -2.49 -1.14
N CYS A 158 -0.31 -1.48 -0.44
CA CYS A 158 -1.53 -1.44 0.34
C CYS A 158 -2.24 -0.12 0.00
N ALA A 159 -3.39 0.13 0.63
CA ALA A 159 -4.12 1.36 0.46
C ALA A 159 -4.80 1.78 1.76
N LEU A 160 -4.82 3.08 2.03
CA LEU A 160 -5.51 3.66 3.18
C LEU A 160 -6.99 3.86 2.82
N ASP A 161 -7.86 3.15 3.52
CA ASP A 161 -9.29 3.10 3.25
C ASP A 161 -10.05 4.22 3.97
N VAL A 162 -9.87 5.43 3.44
CA VAL A 162 -10.46 6.66 3.99
C VAL A 162 -11.98 6.66 3.86
N LEU A 163 -12.54 6.07 2.79
CA LEU A 163 -13.98 6.06 2.56
C LEU A 163 -14.67 4.80 3.09
N SER A 164 -13.93 3.88 3.72
CA SER A 164 -14.46 2.62 4.25
C SER A 164 -15.20 1.82 3.18
N GLY A 165 -14.54 1.63 2.02
CA GLY A 165 -15.09 0.87 0.90
C GLY A 165 -15.52 -0.52 1.31
N ALA A 166 -16.68 -0.98 0.81
CA ALA A 166 -17.20 -2.31 1.10
C ALA A 166 -16.23 -3.44 0.72
N ASN A 167 -15.39 -3.18 -0.29
CA ASN A 167 -14.38 -4.11 -0.78
C ASN A 167 -12.97 -3.57 -0.53
N GLY A 168 -12.74 -2.81 0.54
CA GLY A 168 -11.47 -2.14 0.79
C GLY A 168 -11.20 -0.96 -0.16
N ALA A 169 -10.00 -0.39 -0.05
CA ALA A 169 -9.65 0.84 -0.74
C ALA A 169 -9.23 0.66 -2.21
N ALA A 170 -8.72 -0.52 -2.59
CA ALA A 170 -8.12 -0.77 -3.91
C ALA A 170 -8.77 -1.98 -4.60
N ALA A 171 -10.10 -1.96 -4.71
CA ALA A 171 -10.91 -3.06 -5.24
C ALA A 171 -10.57 -3.51 -6.67
N THR A 172 -9.83 -2.70 -7.43
CA THR A 172 -9.28 -3.08 -8.75
C THR A 172 -8.34 -4.29 -8.70
N TYR A 173 -7.74 -4.57 -7.54
CA TYR A 173 -6.84 -5.72 -7.31
C TYR A 173 -7.55 -6.94 -6.69
N GLY A 174 -8.87 -6.86 -6.54
CA GLY A 174 -9.71 -7.91 -5.96
C GLY A 174 -10.68 -7.37 -4.91
N TYR A 175 -11.78 -8.08 -4.72
CA TYR A 175 -12.85 -7.73 -3.78
C TYR A 175 -12.61 -8.23 -2.36
N SER A 176 -11.72 -9.21 -2.19
CA SER A 176 -11.21 -9.63 -0.89
C SER A 176 -10.06 -8.71 -0.44
N PHE A 177 -9.90 -8.53 0.87
CA PHE A 177 -8.84 -7.67 1.40
C PHE A 177 -8.42 -8.02 2.82
N LEU A 178 -7.18 -7.69 3.17
CA LEU A 178 -6.67 -7.72 4.55
C LEU A 178 -6.84 -6.34 5.18
N VAL A 179 -7.05 -6.28 6.50
CA VAL A 179 -6.90 -5.09 7.33
C VAL A 179 -5.70 -5.32 8.25
N PHE A 180 -4.72 -4.42 8.22
CA PHE A 180 -3.56 -4.49 9.10
C PHE A 180 -3.83 -3.81 10.46
N LYS A 181 -3.14 -4.28 11.50
CA LYS A 181 -3.12 -3.65 12.82
C LYS A 181 -2.49 -2.25 12.73
N ASP A 182 -2.91 -1.36 13.63
CA ASP A 182 -2.50 0.05 13.58
C ASP A 182 -0.99 0.29 13.65
N TYR A 183 -0.24 -0.51 14.42
CA TYR A 183 1.20 -0.33 14.53
C TYR A 183 1.94 -0.51 13.18
N VAL A 184 1.35 -1.26 12.24
CA VAL A 184 1.93 -1.48 10.90
C VAL A 184 2.03 -0.17 10.13
N LYS A 185 1.11 0.78 10.38
CA LYS A 185 1.10 2.10 9.73
C LYS A 185 2.39 2.89 9.94
N ALA A 186 3.10 2.65 11.05
CA ALA A 186 4.35 3.36 11.38
C ALA A 186 5.53 2.98 10.47
N ILE A 187 5.47 1.82 9.81
CA ILE A 187 6.50 1.34 8.87
C ILE A 187 6.06 1.52 7.40
N CYS A 188 5.09 2.40 7.15
CA CYS A 188 4.58 2.67 5.83
C CYS A 188 4.95 4.07 5.33
N THR A 189 4.99 4.22 4.01
CA THR A 189 4.94 5.51 3.32
C THR A 189 3.61 5.67 2.60
N TYR A 190 3.18 6.91 2.43
CA TYR A 190 1.86 7.24 1.93
C TYR A 190 1.99 8.17 0.73
N ALA A 191 1.31 7.81 -0.36
CA ALA A 191 1.21 8.60 -1.57
C ALA A 191 -0.24 9.06 -1.77
N PRO A 192 -0.47 10.28 -2.27
CA PRO A 192 -1.82 10.83 -2.42
C PRO A 192 -2.67 10.09 -3.46
N VAL A 193 -2.05 9.28 -4.30
CA VAL A 193 -2.67 8.42 -5.33
C VAL A 193 -1.82 7.20 -5.59
N ASP A 194 -2.38 6.24 -6.34
CA ASP A 194 -1.66 5.10 -6.88
C ASP A 194 -0.38 5.50 -7.60
N THR A 195 0.75 5.13 -6.99
CA THR A 195 2.08 5.40 -7.55
C THR A 195 2.34 4.58 -8.81
N MET A 196 1.56 3.53 -9.06
CA MET A 196 1.68 2.64 -10.21
C MET A 196 0.75 3.01 -11.37
N ALA A 197 -0.15 3.98 -11.20
CA ALA A 197 -1.02 4.45 -12.27
C ALA A 197 -0.21 5.23 -13.32
N THR A 198 -0.04 4.67 -14.51
CA THR A 198 0.85 5.18 -15.56
C THR A 198 0.25 6.24 -16.49
N ASP A 199 -1.03 6.60 -16.40
CA ASP A 199 -1.69 7.22 -17.54
C ASP A 199 -2.08 8.69 -17.27
N LEU A 200 -1.19 9.62 -17.67
CA LEU A 200 -1.53 10.85 -18.43
C LEU A 200 -0.34 11.83 -18.69
N ILE A 201 0.85 11.69 -18.09
CA ILE A 201 1.96 12.65 -18.31
C ILE A 201 3.37 12.01 -18.29
N GLY A 202 3.57 10.80 -18.81
CA GLY A 202 4.93 10.26 -19.09
C GLY A 202 5.93 10.26 -17.92
N ARG A 203 5.46 10.42 -16.69
CA ARG A 203 6.20 10.54 -15.43
C ARG A 203 5.29 9.99 -14.34
N SER A 204 5.84 9.25 -13.38
CA SER A 204 5.12 8.93 -12.15
C SER A 204 4.46 10.21 -11.61
N SER A 205 3.14 10.19 -11.38
CA SER A 205 2.42 11.38 -10.89
C SER A 205 2.86 11.78 -9.45
N VAL A 206 3.49 10.83 -8.75
CA VAL A 206 4.02 10.97 -7.40
C VAL A 206 5.55 10.86 -7.45
N ALA A 207 6.20 11.92 -7.00
CA ALA A 207 7.64 11.97 -6.79
C ALA A 207 7.95 11.84 -5.29
N PHE A 208 9.21 11.58 -4.97
CA PHE A 208 9.71 11.38 -3.60
C PHE A 208 9.29 12.49 -2.62
N ASP A 209 9.22 13.74 -3.09
CA ASP A 209 8.82 14.91 -2.32
C ASP A 209 7.35 14.90 -1.88
N LYS A 210 6.51 14.08 -2.53
CA LYS A 210 5.09 13.92 -2.18
C LYS A 210 4.80 12.75 -1.26
N LEU A 211 5.81 11.92 -0.94
CA LEU A 211 5.65 10.84 0.01
C LEU A 211 5.58 11.39 1.43
N ALA A 212 4.57 10.94 2.17
CA ALA A 212 4.40 11.19 3.59
C ALA A 212 4.77 9.95 4.42
N THR A 213 5.06 10.17 5.70
CA THR A 213 5.14 9.11 6.73
C THR A 213 3.97 9.22 7.70
N PHE A 214 3.80 8.22 8.58
CA PHE A 214 2.73 8.22 9.58
C PHE A 214 2.67 9.49 10.45
N TYR A 215 3.82 10.10 10.70
CA TYR A 215 3.98 11.28 11.55
C TYR A 215 3.82 12.62 10.79
N HIS A 216 3.61 12.57 9.47
CA HIS A 216 3.62 13.74 8.58
C HIS A 216 2.45 13.72 7.59
N MET A 217 1.24 13.37 8.07
CA MET A 217 0.05 13.25 7.22
C MET A 217 -0.40 14.59 6.60
N GLU A 218 0.06 15.73 7.12
CA GLU A 218 -0.16 17.05 6.53
C GLU A 218 0.39 17.12 5.10
N ARG A 219 1.55 16.49 4.84
CA ARG A 219 2.13 16.42 3.49
C ARG A 219 1.20 15.67 2.53
N LEU A 220 0.53 14.63 3.01
CA LEU A 220 -0.45 13.90 2.23
C LEU A 220 -1.63 14.81 1.86
N ILE A 221 -2.21 15.51 2.85
CA ILE A 221 -3.31 16.47 2.64
C ILE A 221 -2.92 17.59 1.67
N ALA A 222 -1.71 18.13 1.79
CA ALA A 222 -1.18 19.16 0.89
C ALA A 222 -1.16 18.69 -0.57
N ASN A 223 -0.85 17.41 -0.80
CA ASN A 223 -0.61 16.82 -2.11
C ASN A 223 -1.77 15.96 -2.66
N MET A 224 -2.88 15.80 -1.92
CA MET A 224 -4.07 15.08 -2.40
C MET A 224 -4.56 15.65 -3.74
N GLN A 225 -5.08 14.80 -4.62
CA GLN A 225 -5.62 15.25 -5.90
C GLN A 225 -6.97 15.94 -5.70
N ASN A 226 -7.18 17.09 -6.35
CA ASN A 226 -8.50 17.75 -6.39
C ASN A 226 -9.49 16.91 -7.17
N ASP A 227 -10.75 16.87 -6.73
CA ASP A 227 -11.87 16.20 -7.41
C ASP A 227 -11.95 16.57 -8.90
N ARG A 228 -11.47 15.70 -9.79
CA ARG A 228 -11.63 15.85 -11.24
C ARG A 228 -12.61 14.82 -11.79
N LEU A 229 -13.69 15.28 -12.42
CA LEU A 229 -14.65 14.45 -13.15
C LEU A 229 -15.23 13.28 -12.32
N GLY A 230 -15.36 13.46 -11.00
CA GLY A 230 -15.83 12.42 -10.08
C GLY A 230 -14.84 11.27 -9.82
N TYR A 231 -13.58 11.42 -10.24
CA TYR A 231 -12.53 10.43 -9.98
C TYR A 231 -11.82 10.70 -8.65
N ASP A 232 -11.46 11.93 -8.35
CA ASP A 232 -10.62 12.19 -7.17
C ASP A 232 -11.44 12.48 -5.91
N CYS A 233 -10.82 12.26 -4.74
CA CYS A 233 -11.53 12.08 -3.47
C CYS A 233 -11.28 13.17 -2.43
N PHE A 234 -10.64 14.30 -2.77
CA PHE A 234 -10.32 15.34 -1.78
C PHE A 234 -11.57 15.89 -1.11
N GLY A 235 -12.64 16.23 -1.84
CA GLY A 235 -13.89 16.69 -1.24
C GLY A 235 -14.53 15.64 -0.34
N SER A 236 -14.48 14.37 -0.76
CA SER A 236 -14.96 13.23 0.04
C SER A 236 -14.13 13.02 1.31
N PHE A 237 -12.81 13.20 1.24
CA PHE A 237 -11.92 13.12 2.39
C PHE A 237 -12.16 14.29 3.35
N ILE A 238 -12.29 15.50 2.85
CA ILE A 238 -12.65 16.70 3.64
C ILE A 238 -13.97 16.50 4.38
N ALA A 239 -14.98 15.94 3.71
CA ALA A 239 -16.25 15.62 4.35
C ALA A 239 -16.07 14.58 5.48
N LYS A 240 -15.25 13.53 5.27
CA LYS A 240 -14.90 12.57 6.32
C LYS A 240 -14.14 13.23 7.49
N PHE A 241 -13.19 14.13 7.22
CA PHE A 241 -12.46 14.87 8.25
C PHE A 241 -13.39 15.75 9.09
N ALA A 242 -14.47 16.26 8.48
CA ALA A 242 -15.52 17.00 9.16
C ALA A 242 -16.55 16.08 9.88
N GLY A 243 -16.33 14.76 9.91
CA GLY A 243 -17.21 13.80 10.56
C GLY A 243 -18.50 13.49 9.80
N LYS A 244 -18.57 13.82 8.51
CA LYS A 244 -19.75 13.56 7.67
C LYS A 244 -19.67 12.16 7.08
N ASP A 245 -20.84 11.54 6.94
CA ASP A 245 -20.96 10.35 6.12
C ASP A 245 -20.84 10.69 4.65
N VAL A 246 -20.05 9.88 3.95
CA VAL A 246 -19.79 10.01 2.53
C VAL A 246 -19.99 8.65 1.92
N THR A 247 -20.87 8.58 0.93
CA THR A 247 -20.99 7.39 0.09
C THR A 247 -19.83 7.42 -0.91
N PRO A 248 -18.92 6.43 -0.91
CA PRO A 248 -17.84 6.38 -1.89
C PRO A 248 -18.42 6.39 -3.30
N HIS A 249 -17.82 7.16 -4.21
CA HIS A 249 -18.18 7.11 -5.62
C HIS A 249 -18.02 5.67 -6.14
N ARG A 250 -18.80 5.24 -7.14
CA ARG A 250 -18.76 3.88 -7.68
C ARG A 250 -17.38 3.44 -8.21
N ASN A 251 -16.53 4.42 -8.54
CA ASN A 251 -15.15 4.19 -8.99
C ASN A 251 -14.14 4.21 -7.83
N TYR A 252 -14.55 4.35 -6.57
CA TYR A 252 -13.63 4.28 -5.43
C TYR A 252 -12.87 2.96 -5.43
N GLY A 253 -11.55 3.04 -5.49
CA GLY A 253 -10.68 1.88 -5.61
C GLY A 253 -10.70 1.19 -6.96
N ARG A 254 -11.26 1.82 -8.01
CA ARG A 254 -11.44 1.23 -9.35
C ARG A 254 -11.03 2.20 -10.48
N GLY A 255 -10.59 1.61 -11.59
CA GLY A 255 -10.33 2.32 -12.86
C GLY A 255 -8.92 2.92 -12.96
N GLY A 256 -8.51 3.33 -14.17
CA GLY A 256 -7.10 3.68 -14.48
C GLY A 256 -6.48 4.86 -13.72
N ARG A 257 -7.24 5.55 -12.86
CA ARG A 257 -6.74 6.63 -12.00
C ARG A 257 -6.65 6.26 -10.51
N ASN A 258 -7.22 5.13 -10.11
CA ASN A 258 -7.11 4.54 -8.78
C ASN A 258 -7.14 5.58 -7.64
N ASN A 259 -8.34 6.03 -7.31
CA ASN A 259 -8.64 7.14 -6.40
C ASN A 259 -8.60 6.78 -4.90
N TYR A 260 -7.53 6.12 -4.49
CA TYR A 260 -7.22 5.81 -3.10
C TYR A 260 -5.84 6.36 -2.73
N ILE A 261 -5.56 6.45 -1.44
CA ILE A 261 -4.24 6.77 -0.92
C ILE A 261 -3.41 5.49 -0.98
N ASP A 262 -2.39 5.49 -1.83
CA ASP A 262 -1.49 4.36 -2.00
C ASP A 262 -0.49 4.30 -0.84
N VAL A 263 -0.25 3.09 -0.35
CA VAL A 263 0.56 2.87 0.84
C VAL A 263 1.61 1.81 0.57
N GLN A 264 2.88 2.14 0.81
CA GLN A 264 3.98 1.22 0.63
C GLN A 264 4.46 0.76 2.01
N LEU A 265 4.17 -0.50 2.35
CA LEU A 265 4.56 -1.14 3.61
C LEU A 265 6.00 -1.64 3.49
N HIS A 266 6.91 -1.04 4.27
CA HIS A 266 8.34 -1.35 4.24
C HIS A 266 8.66 -2.44 5.26
N GLY A 267 8.65 -3.68 4.80
CA GLY A 267 8.98 -4.85 5.62
C GLY A 267 8.22 -6.10 5.20
N GLN A 268 8.37 -7.14 6.01
CA GLN A 268 7.74 -8.44 5.77
C GLN A 268 6.61 -8.66 6.80
N PRO A 269 5.33 -8.51 6.40
CA PRO A 269 4.21 -8.76 7.27
C PRO A 269 3.82 -10.24 7.33
N TYR A 270 3.22 -10.62 8.45
CA TYR A 270 2.72 -11.96 8.76
C TYR A 270 1.26 -11.87 9.22
N ILE A 271 0.42 -12.83 8.83
CA ILE A 271 -1.01 -12.85 9.17
C ILE A 271 -1.23 -12.89 10.69
N ASN A 272 -0.53 -13.76 11.39
CA ASN A 272 -0.67 -13.92 12.84
C ASN A 272 -0.19 -12.69 13.63
N ARG A 273 0.83 -11.99 13.13
CA ARG A 273 1.44 -10.84 13.78
C ARG A 273 0.72 -9.54 13.42
N ASP A 274 0.63 -9.24 12.13
CA ASP A 274 0.36 -7.90 11.59
C ASP A 274 -1.05 -7.69 11.02
N VAL A 275 -1.76 -8.77 10.71
CA VAL A 275 -3.13 -8.68 10.18
C VAL A 275 -4.13 -8.66 11.33
N ASP A 276 -5.04 -7.70 11.30
CA ASP A 276 -6.16 -7.66 12.22
C ASP A 276 -7.32 -8.51 11.72
N GLN A 277 -7.72 -8.30 10.46
CA GLN A 277 -8.87 -8.96 9.84
C GLN A 277 -8.59 -9.31 8.38
N ILE A 278 -9.31 -10.30 7.86
CA ILE A 278 -9.30 -10.77 6.48
C ILE A 278 -10.75 -10.82 6.02
N TYR A 279 -11.05 -10.10 4.96
CA TYR A 279 -12.36 -10.04 4.36
C TYR A 279 -12.33 -10.82 3.04
N LEU A 280 -13.20 -11.81 2.92
CA LEU A 280 -13.34 -12.65 1.74
C LEU A 280 -14.66 -12.34 1.03
N SER A 281 -14.58 -11.98 -0.24
CA SER A 281 -15.75 -11.66 -1.05
C SER A 281 -16.53 -12.92 -1.43
N ARG A 282 -17.84 -12.93 -1.15
CA ARG A 282 -18.77 -13.96 -1.62
C ARG A 282 -18.83 -14.02 -3.14
N TYR A 283 -18.79 -12.87 -3.80
CA TYR A 283 -18.78 -12.80 -5.26
C TYR A 283 -17.57 -13.53 -5.86
N GLU A 284 -16.38 -13.32 -5.31
CA GLU A 284 -15.18 -14.02 -5.75
C GLU A 284 -15.21 -15.51 -5.39
N ALA A 285 -15.71 -15.85 -4.20
CA ALA A 285 -15.88 -17.23 -3.78
C ALA A 285 -16.85 -18.00 -4.71
N ASP A 286 -17.96 -17.38 -5.09
CA ASP A 286 -18.94 -17.96 -6.01
C ASP A 286 -18.34 -18.18 -7.40
N ILE A 287 -17.60 -17.20 -7.93
CA ILE A 287 -16.88 -17.34 -9.20
C ILE A 287 -15.85 -18.46 -9.12
N LEU A 288 -15.08 -18.52 -8.03
CA LEU A 288 -14.06 -19.52 -7.82
C LEU A 288 -14.67 -20.92 -7.76
N SER A 289 -15.75 -21.11 -7.00
CA SER A 289 -16.46 -22.39 -6.86
C SER A 289 -16.94 -22.99 -8.20
N ARG A 290 -17.21 -22.14 -9.20
CA ARG A 290 -17.58 -22.54 -10.55
C ARG A 290 -16.38 -22.89 -11.44
N LYS A 291 -15.17 -22.43 -11.09
CA LYS A 291 -13.94 -22.58 -11.88
C LYS A 291 -13.01 -23.67 -11.36
N ILE A 292 -13.05 -23.99 -10.07
CA ILE A 292 -12.21 -25.03 -9.47
C ILE A 292 -13.08 -26.20 -9.02
N SER A 293 -12.48 -27.39 -8.90
CA SER A 293 -13.19 -28.54 -8.36
C SER A 293 -13.70 -28.25 -6.94
N SER A 294 -14.86 -28.81 -6.57
CA SER A 294 -15.46 -28.66 -5.24
C SER A 294 -14.48 -28.98 -4.12
N LYS A 295 -13.66 -30.03 -4.29
CA LYS A 295 -12.60 -30.42 -3.34
C LYS A 295 -11.56 -29.33 -3.10
N ASN A 296 -11.17 -28.58 -4.13
CA ASN A 296 -10.19 -27.50 -3.98
C ASN A 296 -10.79 -26.29 -3.25
N PHE A 297 -12.06 -25.98 -3.51
CA PHE A 297 -12.78 -24.91 -2.81
C PHE A 297 -12.98 -25.26 -1.33
N GLU A 298 -13.42 -26.48 -1.03
CA GLU A 298 -13.54 -26.99 0.35
C GLU A 298 -12.20 -26.95 1.10
N SER A 299 -11.09 -27.27 0.44
CA SER A 299 -9.76 -27.17 1.04
C SER A 299 -9.36 -25.74 1.38
N ILE A 300 -9.75 -24.74 0.57
CA ILE A 300 -9.50 -23.33 0.86
C ILE A 300 -10.32 -22.90 2.06
N MET A 301 -11.62 -23.22 2.08
CA MET A 301 -12.51 -22.89 3.19
C MET A 301 -12.09 -23.57 4.50
N LYS A 302 -11.63 -24.82 4.44
CA LYS A 302 -11.05 -25.51 5.60
C LYS A 302 -9.78 -24.82 6.10
N SER A 303 -8.89 -24.38 5.19
CA SER A 303 -7.70 -23.62 5.57
C SER A 303 -8.06 -22.30 6.25
N VAL A 304 -9.12 -21.63 5.79
CA VAL A 304 -9.68 -20.43 6.42
C VAL A 304 -10.17 -20.72 7.85
N GLU A 305 -10.89 -21.82 8.04
CA GLU A 305 -11.33 -22.25 9.38
C GLU A 305 -10.16 -22.58 10.31
N ASP A 306 -9.14 -23.27 9.80
CA ASP A 306 -7.95 -23.66 10.59
C ASP A 306 -7.12 -22.42 10.99
N ILE A 307 -7.03 -21.40 10.12
CA ILE A 307 -6.44 -20.09 10.45
C ILE A 307 -7.23 -19.42 11.57
N ASN A 308 -8.56 -19.40 11.50
CA ASN A 308 -9.39 -18.83 12.57
C ASN A 308 -9.24 -19.56 13.90
N LYS A 309 -9.15 -20.90 13.89
CA LYS A 309 -8.95 -21.71 15.10
C LYS A 309 -7.59 -21.46 15.73
N SER A 310 -6.52 -21.42 14.93
CA SER A 310 -5.15 -21.19 15.41
C SER A 310 -4.93 -19.77 15.91
N ALA A 311 -5.61 -18.78 15.32
CA ALA A 311 -5.51 -17.38 15.71
C ALA A 311 -6.14 -17.04 17.07
N ARG A 312 -6.89 -17.96 17.70
CA ARG A 312 -7.68 -17.74 18.94
C ARG A 312 -8.66 -16.55 18.87
N ARG A 313 -8.91 -16.02 17.67
CA ARG A 313 -9.87 -14.94 17.37
C ARG A 313 -10.37 -15.10 15.94
N LYS A 314 -11.58 -14.61 15.66
CA LYS A 314 -12.13 -14.62 14.29
C LYS A 314 -11.41 -13.55 13.46
N ILE A 315 -10.43 -13.98 12.68
CA ILE A 315 -9.66 -13.12 11.78
C ILE A 315 -10.36 -13.02 10.42
N ILE A 316 -11.06 -14.07 9.97
CA ILE A 316 -11.64 -14.13 8.63
C ILE A 316 -13.15 -13.88 8.65
N VAL A 317 -13.61 -12.94 7.82
CA VAL A 317 -14.98 -12.46 7.67
C VAL A 317 -15.40 -12.60 6.21
N LEU A 318 -16.60 -13.16 5.97
CA LEU A 318 -17.20 -13.20 4.63
C LEU A 318 -18.04 -11.94 4.41
N ILE A 319 -17.81 -11.26 3.30
CA ILE A 319 -18.53 -10.05 2.88
C ILE A 319 -19.14 -10.21 1.49
#